data_AF-A0ABD1A6W6-F1
#
_entry.id   AF-A0ABD1A6W6-F1
#
_cell.length_a   1.000
_cell.length_b   1.000
_cell.length_c   1.000
_cell.angle_alpha   90.00
_cell.angle_beta   90.00
_cell.angle_gamma   90.00
#
_symmetry.space_group_name_H-M   'P 1'
#
loop_
_entity.id
_entity.type
_entity.pdbx_description
1 polymer ?
#
loop_
_entity_poly.entity_id
_entity_poly.type
_entity_poly.pdbx_seq_one_letter_code
_entity_poly.pdbx_strand_id
1 'polypeptide(L)'
;MCSSTPSSSPSSVLTSKYKTNFSKLEACDSNHPHYSEFKDNDSLANVHQVFLSFRGEQLRYNFVSHLIDAFERCGILFFVDKKELRGKNMRNLFVRIEESKIALVIFSSRYAESSWCMDELVKIKKRMDKGKLQVIPIFYKVRARHVREQTDEFGEKFWALAKTSRGVQIKEWKEALESISNMMGLSLGDKRSEADFIKEIVEEVQRVLATIEYEEKENHLRINLFQNKKRKKTYFQNTRRKALKISHIKKTSGAKSRSSDI
;
A
#
# COMPACT_ATOMS: atom_id res chain seq x y z
N MET A 1 6.27 37.98 -32.30
CA MET A 1 5.87 36.59 -32.63
C MET A 1 6.65 35.65 -31.74
N CYS A 2 6.04 35.11 -30.68
CA CYS A 2 6.52 33.93 -29.96
C CYS A 2 5.28 33.21 -29.44
N SER A 3 4.88 32.17 -30.15
CA SER A 3 3.75 31.30 -29.85
C SER A 3 4.12 30.34 -28.72
N SER A 4 3.44 30.43 -27.59
CA SER A 4 3.59 29.48 -26.48
C SER A 4 2.59 28.34 -26.69
N THR A 5 3.08 27.12 -26.91
CA THR A 5 2.26 25.91 -26.85
C THR A 5 2.10 25.46 -25.39
N PRO A 6 0.92 25.00 -24.95
CA PRO A 6 0.78 24.42 -23.62
C PRO A 6 1.30 22.98 -23.60
N SER A 7 2.36 22.76 -22.82
CA SER A 7 2.81 21.44 -22.39
C SER A 7 1.79 20.88 -21.39
N SER A 8 1.02 19.88 -21.80
CA SER A 8 0.12 19.15 -20.92
C SER A 8 0.91 18.06 -20.18
N SER A 9 0.91 18.14 -18.86
CA SER A 9 1.58 17.19 -17.95
C SER A 9 0.85 15.84 -17.96
N PRO A 10 1.56 14.69 -17.89
CA PRO A 10 0.94 13.35 -17.92
C PRO A 10 -0.09 13.07 -16.79
N SER A 11 -0.08 13.85 -15.71
CA SER A 11 -1.02 13.70 -14.58
C SER A 11 -2.48 14.03 -14.92
N SER A 12 -2.76 14.86 -15.92
CA SER A 12 -4.14 15.27 -16.25
C SER A 12 -4.92 14.22 -17.05
N VAL A 13 -4.22 13.30 -17.72
CA VAL A 13 -4.84 12.23 -18.52
C VAL A 13 -5.30 11.07 -17.64
N LEU A 14 -4.62 10.84 -16.51
CA LEU A 14 -5.02 9.83 -15.53
C LEU A 14 -6.35 10.23 -14.85
N THR A 15 -6.48 11.45 -14.35
CA THR A 15 -7.67 11.90 -13.60
C THR A 15 -8.97 11.90 -14.41
N SER A 16 -8.91 12.11 -15.73
CA SER A 16 -10.09 12.10 -16.61
C SER A 16 -10.71 10.71 -16.80
N LYS A 17 -9.88 9.66 -16.89
CA LYS A 17 -10.36 8.28 -17.10
C LYS A 17 -10.98 7.65 -15.85
N TYR A 18 -10.69 8.16 -14.66
CA TYR A 18 -11.22 7.63 -13.39
C TYR A 18 -12.59 8.22 -13.00
N LYS A 19 -13.04 9.33 -13.62
CA LYS A 19 -14.38 9.89 -13.35
C LYS A 19 -15.53 9.10 -13.97
N THR A 20 -15.29 8.39 -15.07
CA THR A 20 -16.36 7.75 -15.86
C THR A 20 -16.70 6.32 -15.46
N ASN A 21 -15.85 5.65 -14.66
CA ASN A 21 -16.08 4.27 -14.23
C ASN A 21 -16.41 4.10 -12.73
N PHE A 22 -16.60 5.21 -11.99
CA PHE A 22 -16.88 5.17 -10.54
C PHE A 22 -18.37 5.03 -10.20
N SER A 23 -19.25 4.99 -11.21
CA SER A 23 -20.71 4.86 -11.03
C SER A 23 -21.18 3.46 -10.65
N LYS A 24 -20.26 2.54 -10.30
CA LYS A 24 -20.61 1.15 -9.95
C LYS A 24 -19.70 0.55 -8.87
N LEU A 25 -19.41 1.31 -7.80
CA LEU A 25 -19.19 0.62 -6.52
C LEU A 25 -20.56 0.10 -6.09
N GLU A 26 -20.76 -1.20 -6.20
CA GLU A 26 -21.93 -1.85 -5.58
C GLU A 26 -21.88 -1.52 -4.08
N ALA A 27 -23.00 -1.02 -3.56
CA ALA A 27 -23.14 -0.67 -2.16
C ALA A 27 -22.76 -1.88 -1.28
N CYS A 28 -22.08 -1.65 -0.16
CA CYS A 28 -21.68 -2.73 0.74
C CYS A 28 -22.90 -3.56 1.15
N ASP A 29 -22.97 -4.80 0.67
CA ASP A 29 -24.08 -5.71 0.89
C ASP A 29 -24.03 -6.23 2.33
N SER A 30 -25.10 -6.00 3.08
CA SER A 30 -25.26 -6.35 4.49
C SER A 30 -25.33 -7.86 4.76
N ASN A 31 -25.18 -8.71 3.75
CA ASN A 31 -25.33 -10.17 3.85
C ASN A 31 -23.99 -10.96 3.90
N HIS A 32 -22.94 -10.40 4.51
CA HIS A 32 -21.69 -11.14 4.72
C HIS A 32 -21.68 -11.83 6.09
N PRO A 33 -21.35 -13.14 6.20
CA PRO A 33 -21.30 -13.82 7.49
C PRO A 33 -20.30 -13.18 8.46
N HIS A 34 -20.75 -13.04 9.71
CA HIS A 34 -20.01 -12.50 10.85
C HIS A 34 -18.69 -13.26 11.04
N TYR A 35 -17.56 -12.57 10.92
CA TYR A 35 -16.24 -13.19 10.88
C TYR A 35 -15.70 -13.50 12.28
N SER A 36 -16.28 -14.52 12.94
CA SER A 36 -15.70 -15.12 14.14
C SER A 36 -14.82 -16.32 13.76
N GLU A 37 -13.51 -16.18 14.01
CA GLU A 37 -12.51 -17.26 14.06
C GLU A 37 -12.31 -18.11 12.79
N PHE A 38 -11.49 -17.62 11.84
CA PHE A 38 -10.79 -18.53 10.93
C PHE A 38 -9.54 -19.08 11.59
N LYS A 39 -9.63 -20.37 11.96
CA LYS A 39 -8.53 -21.24 12.33
C LYS A 39 -7.64 -21.54 11.10
N ASP A 40 -6.36 -21.72 11.38
CA ASP A 40 -5.31 -22.12 10.45
C ASP A 40 -5.68 -23.37 9.62
N ASN A 41 -5.87 -23.20 8.31
CA ASN A 41 -5.50 -24.09 7.19
C ASN A 41 -6.45 -23.87 6.00
N ASP A 42 -6.07 -23.04 5.05
CA ASP A 42 -5.96 -23.43 3.64
C ASP A 42 -5.18 -22.37 2.85
N SER A 43 -4.38 -22.81 1.89
CA SER A 43 -3.66 -22.12 0.81
C SER A 43 -3.43 -20.58 0.87
N LEU A 44 -2.16 -20.18 0.73
CA LEU A 44 -1.61 -18.82 0.56
C LEU A 44 -2.43 -17.85 -0.32
N ALA A 45 -3.53 -17.31 0.21
CA ALA A 45 -4.33 -16.26 -0.40
C ALA A 45 -4.89 -15.35 0.69
N ASN A 46 -4.66 -14.04 0.53
CA ASN A 46 -5.26 -12.95 1.30
C ASN A 46 -4.83 -12.79 2.77
N VAL A 47 -3.53 -12.58 2.95
CA VAL A 47 -3.01 -11.91 4.15
C VAL A 47 -3.51 -10.46 4.16
N HIS A 48 -4.00 -9.99 5.31
CA HIS A 48 -4.65 -8.69 5.55
C HIS A 48 -4.28 -7.55 4.57
N GLN A 49 -5.27 -6.89 3.97
CA GLN A 49 -5.04 -5.80 3.01
C GLN A 49 -4.73 -4.46 3.71
N VAL A 50 -5.38 -4.19 4.84
CA VAL A 50 -5.31 -2.91 5.56
C VAL A 50 -4.81 -3.08 6.99
N PHE A 51 -3.77 -2.36 7.37
CA PHE A 51 -3.27 -2.27 8.74
C PHE A 51 -3.83 -1.02 9.45
N LEU A 52 -4.53 -1.18 10.57
CA LEU A 52 -5.06 -0.06 11.35
C LEU A 52 -4.11 0.27 12.51
N SER A 53 -3.45 1.44 12.42
CA SER A 53 -2.67 2.00 13.52
C SER A 53 -3.44 3.09 14.22
N PHE A 54 -3.75 2.91 15.51
CA PHE A 54 -4.46 3.89 16.32
C PHE A 54 -4.10 3.73 17.81
N ARG A 55 -4.61 4.62 18.66
CA ARG A 55 -4.46 4.54 20.12
C ARG A 55 -5.67 5.13 20.83
N GLY A 56 -6.04 4.51 21.94
CA GLY A 56 -6.99 5.05 22.91
C GLY A 56 -8.22 4.16 23.05
N GLU A 57 -8.56 3.83 24.29
CA GLU A 57 -9.62 2.88 24.61
C GLU A 57 -10.98 3.37 24.14
N GLN A 58 -11.24 4.65 24.38
CA GLN A 58 -12.44 5.31 23.88
C GLN A 58 -12.51 5.31 22.35
N LEU A 59 -11.37 5.41 21.65
CA LEU A 59 -11.35 5.36 20.19
C LEU A 59 -11.64 3.94 19.69
N ARG A 60 -11.12 2.92 20.40
CA ARG A 60 -11.31 1.49 20.10
C ARG A 60 -12.78 1.10 20.12
N TYR A 61 -13.48 1.38 21.21
CA TYR A 61 -14.82 0.87 21.43
C TYR A 61 -15.92 1.71 20.75
N ASN A 62 -15.57 2.89 20.21
CA ASN A 62 -16.49 3.77 19.50
C ASN A 62 -16.13 3.85 18.01
N PHE A 63 -15.44 4.91 17.57
CA PHE A 63 -15.13 5.16 16.16
C PHE A 63 -14.51 3.95 15.43
N VAL A 64 -13.52 3.30 16.04
CA VAL A 64 -12.82 2.17 15.39
C VAL A 64 -13.68 0.92 15.34
N SER A 65 -14.55 0.66 16.32
CA SER A 65 -15.45 -0.50 16.28
C SER A 65 -16.45 -0.37 15.13
N HIS A 66 -17.00 0.83 14.89
CA HIS A 66 -17.86 1.11 13.75
C HIS A 66 -17.12 1.07 12.41
N LEU A 67 -15.86 1.52 12.37
CA LEU A 67 -15.03 1.42 11.17
C LEU A 67 -14.72 -0.05 10.81
N ILE A 68 -14.42 -0.88 11.80
CA ILE A 68 -14.20 -2.32 11.66
C ILE A 68 -15.46 -2.98 11.08
N ASP A 69 -16.61 -2.73 11.69
CA ASP A 69 -17.90 -3.24 11.25
C ASP A 69 -18.24 -2.79 9.81
N ALA A 70 -17.89 -1.56 9.43
CA ALA A 70 -18.00 -1.12 8.04
C ALA A 70 -17.03 -1.85 7.09
N PHE A 71 -15.78 -2.10 7.50
CA PHE A 71 -14.83 -2.89 6.71
C PHE A 71 -15.32 -4.33 6.51
N GLU A 72 -15.87 -4.96 7.54
CA GLU A 72 -16.45 -6.31 7.47
C GLU A 72 -17.62 -6.35 6.48
N ARG A 73 -18.58 -5.41 6.58
CA ARG A 73 -19.69 -5.30 5.61
C ARG A 73 -19.23 -5.10 4.17
N CYS A 74 -18.09 -4.43 3.97
CA CYS A 74 -17.56 -4.15 2.64
C CYS A 74 -16.52 -5.19 2.17
N GLY A 75 -16.34 -6.29 2.91
CA GLY A 75 -15.40 -7.36 2.56
C GLY A 75 -13.92 -6.95 2.56
N ILE A 76 -13.58 -5.85 3.24
CA ILE A 76 -12.19 -5.36 3.32
C ILE A 76 -11.46 -6.19 4.36
N LEU A 77 -10.34 -6.79 3.98
CA LEU A 77 -9.53 -7.57 4.91
C LEU A 77 -8.57 -6.66 5.68
N PHE A 78 -8.67 -6.65 6.99
CA PHE A 78 -7.88 -5.76 7.83
C PHE A 78 -7.19 -6.47 8.99
N PHE A 79 -6.20 -5.80 9.55
CA PHE A 79 -5.53 -6.14 10.80
C PHE A 79 -5.62 -4.93 11.74
N VAL A 80 -6.10 -5.16 12.95
CA VAL A 80 -6.26 -4.13 13.99
C VAL A 80 -5.13 -4.28 14.99
N ASP A 81 -4.38 -3.21 15.26
CA ASP A 81 -3.45 -3.27 16.39
C ASP A 81 -4.20 -3.19 17.74
N LYS A 82 -4.18 -4.29 18.48
CA LYS A 82 -4.83 -4.47 19.79
C LYS A 82 -3.98 -3.92 20.95
N LYS A 83 -3.40 -2.72 20.79
CA LYS A 83 -2.48 -2.01 21.72
C LYS A 83 -2.87 -1.83 23.19
N GLU A 84 -4.11 -2.16 23.61
CA GLU A 84 -4.47 -2.06 25.06
C GLU A 84 -4.34 -3.39 25.77
N LEU A 85 -4.26 -4.50 25.05
CA LEU A 85 -4.03 -5.82 25.61
C LEU A 85 -2.53 -6.12 25.51
N ARG A 86 -1.76 -5.63 26.49
CA ARG A 86 -0.34 -5.99 26.60
C ARG A 86 -0.20 -7.51 26.72
N GLY A 87 0.59 -8.09 25.83
CA GLY A 87 1.11 -9.46 25.96
C GLY A 87 0.70 -10.38 24.82
N LYS A 88 1.45 -10.32 23.70
CA LYS A 88 2.00 -11.47 22.94
C LYS A 88 2.46 -11.03 21.54
N ASN A 89 3.77 -11.13 21.31
CA ASN A 89 4.47 -11.12 20.01
C ASN A 89 4.61 -9.81 19.21
N MET A 90 5.59 -8.99 19.65
CA MET A 90 6.19 -7.87 18.90
C MET A 90 6.62 -8.22 17.47
N ARG A 91 7.12 -9.45 17.23
CA ARG A 91 7.55 -9.89 15.90
C ARG A 91 6.39 -10.05 14.93
N ASN A 92 5.20 -10.43 15.42
CA ASN A 92 4.05 -10.69 14.55
C ASN A 92 3.51 -9.38 13.96
N LEU A 93 3.49 -8.29 14.74
CA LEU A 93 2.93 -7.02 14.30
C LEU A 93 3.71 -6.36 13.16
N PHE A 94 5.04 -6.37 13.22
CA PHE A 94 5.86 -5.87 12.12
C PHE A 94 5.70 -6.69 10.84
N VAL A 95 5.48 -8.00 10.97
CA VAL A 95 5.14 -8.87 9.85
C VAL A 95 3.79 -8.47 9.25
N ARG A 96 2.78 -8.16 10.08
CA ARG A 96 1.48 -7.68 9.57
C ARG A 96 1.58 -6.36 8.81
N ILE A 97 2.40 -5.42 9.27
CA ILE A 97 2.71 -4.18 8.52
C ILE A 97 3.41 -4.51 7.18
N GLU A 98 4.27 -5.53 7.16
CA GLU A 98 5.00 -5.94 5.95
C GLU A 98 4.13 -6.67 4.93
N GLU A 99 3.10 -7.38 5.39
CA GLU A 99 2.14 -8.11 4.58
C GLU A 99 0.99 -7.23 4.07
N SER A 100 0.72 -6.10 4.73
CA SER A 100 -0.37 -5.19 4.36
C SER A 100 -0.05 -4.35 3.12
N LYS A 101 -1.09 -4.04 2.35
CA LYS A 101 -1.03 -3.15 1.18
C LYS A 101 -1.24 -1.68 1.55
N ILE A 102 -2.09 -1.44 2.55
CA ILE A 102 -2.44 -0.11 3.06
C ILE A 102 -2.18 -0.05 4.57
N ALA A 103 -1.66 1.07 5.06
CA ALA A 103 -1.72 1.43 6.47
C ALA A 103 -2.65 2.63 6.67
N LEU A 104 -3.69 2.43 7.47
CA LEU A 104 -4.60 3.47 7.93
C LEU A 104 -4.10 3.98 9.29
N VAL A 105 -3.52 5.19 9.31
CA VAL A 105 -2.93 5.77 10.51
C VAL A 105 -3.90 6.77 11.11
N ILE A 106 -4.58 6.37 12.19
CA ILE A 106 -5.61 7.16 12.86
C ILE A 106 -4.95 7.98 13.98
N PHE A 107 -4.58 9.21 13.65
CA PHE A 107 -4.11 10.19 14.61
C PHE A 107 -5.28 10.67 15.46
N SER A 108 -5.17 10.45 16.77
CA SER A 108 -5.98 11.03 17.84
C SER A 108 -5.08 11.76 18.82
N SER A 109 -5.62 12.55 19.75
CA SER A 109 -4.81 13.23 20.77
C SER A 109 -3.93 12.25 21.57
N ARG A 110 -4.41 11.03 21.78
CA ARG A 110 -3.71 9.99 22.54
C ARG A 110 -2.69 9.17 21.74
N TYR A 111 -2.58 9.36 20.43
CA TYR A 111 -1.67 8.58 19.57
C TYR A 111 -0.22 8.71 20.03
N ALA A 112 0.21 9.93 20.39
CA ALA A 112 1.56 10.24 20.84
C ALA A 112 1.87 9.89 22.31
N GLU A 113 0.92 9.30 23.04
CA GLU A 113 1.15 8.80 24.42
C GLU A 113 1.93 7.48 24.44
N SER A 114 2.06 6.80 23.30
CA SER A 114 2.60 5.44 23.23
C SER A 114 3.84 5.38 22.34
N SER A 115 4.99 5.06 22.93
CA SER A 115 6.22 4.75 22.19
C SER A 115 6.01 3.68 21.15
N TRP A 116 5.14 2.71 21.42
CA TRP A 116 4.76 1.67 20.47
C TRP A 116 4.11 2.26 19.19
N CYS A 117 3.09 3.10 19.34
CA CYS A 117 2.48 3.78 18.19
C CYS A 117 3.48 4.60 17.39
N MET A 118 4.45 5.22 18.07
CA MET A 118 5.49 6.02 17.43
C MET A 118 6.49 5.14 16.67
N ASP A 119 6.94 4.02 17.26
CA ASP A 119 7.86 3.07 16.62
C ASP A 119 7.21 2.39 15.39
N GLU A 120 5.91 2.10 15.45
CA GLU A 120 5.16 1.64 14.29
C GLU A 120 5.06 2.69 13.21
N LEU A 121 4.79 3.95 13.57
CA LEU A 121 4.74 5.05 12.61
C LEU A 121 6.06 5.16 11.84
N VAL A 122 7.19 4.99 12.55
CA VAL A 122 8.53 4.94 11.93
C VAL A 122 8.65 3.76 10.96
N LYS A 123 8.14 2.57 11.31
CA LYS A 123 8.15 1.42 10.40
C LYS A 123 7.26 1.64 9.17
N ILE A 124 6.05 2.17 9.36
CA ILE A 124 5.11 2.51 8.30
C ILE A 124 5.78 3.51 7.34
N LYS A 125 6.39 4.57 7.85
CA LYS A 125 7.17 5.53 7.06
C LYS A 125 8.27 4.83 6.26
N LYS A 126 9.09 3.98 6.90
CA LYS A 126 10.17 3.23 6.25
C LYS A 126 9.67 2.30 5.13
N ARG A 127 8.44 1.79 5.21
CA ARG A 127 7.80 0.95 4.17
C ARG A 127 7.22 1.80 3.04
N MET A 128 6.57 2.90 3.39
CA MET A 128 6.04 3.89 2.47
C MET A 128 7.15 4.51 1.60
N ASP A 129 8.26 4.94 2.20
CA ASP A 129 9.42 5.49 1.49
C ASP A 129 10.02 4.50 0.46
N LYS A 130 9.82 3.19 0.68
CA LYS A 130 10.25 2.11 -0.23
C LYS A 130 9.21 1.77 -1.31
N GLY A 131 8.07 2.48 -1.34
CA GLY A 131 6.95 2.19 -2.22
C GLY A 131 6.26 0.84 -1.95
N LYS A 132 6.41 0.29 -0.74
CA LYS A 132 5.90 -1.04 -0.37
C LYS A 132 4.61 -1.02 0.46
N LEU A 133 4.07 0.17 0.72
CA LEU A 133 2.91 0.37 1.57
C LEU A 133 2.29 1.71 1.22
N GLN A 134 1.00 1.72 0.87
CA GLN A 134 0.24 2.97 0.76
C GLN A 134 -0.19 3.41 2.15
N VAL A 135 -0.18 4.71 2.43
CA VAL A 135 -0.53 5.25 3.75
C VAL A 135 -1.68 6.23 3.60
N ILE A 136 -2.72 6.05 4.41
CA ILE A 136 -3.87 6.96 4.50
C ILE A 136 -3.90 7.51 5.93
N PRO A 137 -3.47 8.78 6.14
CA PRO A 137 -3.58 9.41 7.44
C PRO A 137 -5.02 9.85 7.70
N ILE A 138 -5.53 9.49 8.87
CA ILE A 138 -6.86 9.85 9.38
C ILE A 138 -6.67 10.76 10.60
N PHE A 139 -7.20 11.96 10.54
CA PHE A 139 -7.13 12.94 11.62
C PHE A 139 -8.45 12.95 12.38
N TYR A 140 -8.51 12.17 13.46
CA TYR A 140 -9.69 12.03 14.29
C TYR A 140 -9.65 13.03 15.46
N LYS A 141 -10.47 14.09 15.36
CA LYS A 141 -10.58 15.16 16.37
C LYS A 141 -9.23 15.78 16.74
N VAL A 142 -8.30 15.82 15.79
CA VAL A 142 -6.99 16.48 15.88
C VAL A 142 -6.71 17.16 14.55
N ARG A 143 -6.07 18.33 14.55
CA ARG A 143 -5.68 18.99 13.29
C ARG A 143 -4.34 18.44 12.80
N ALA A 144 -4.21 18.23 11.49
CA ALA A 144 -2.97 17.75 10.87
C ALA A 144 -1.74 18.57 11.25
N ARG A 145 -1.87 19.91 11.35
CA ARG A 145 -0.79 20.80 11.80
C ARG A 145 -0.26 20.44 13.20
N HIS A 146 -1.14 20.07 14.12
CA HIS A 146 -0.77 19.75 15.51
C HIS A 146 -0.04 18.42 15.59
N VAL A 147 -0.38 17.47 14.71
CA VAL A 147 0.37 16.21 14.53
C VAL A 147 1.76 16.50 13.93
N ARG A 148 1.81 17.30 12.86
CA ARG A 148 3.04 17.63 12.11
C ARG A 148 4.06 18.40 12.92
N GLU A 149 3.60 19.37 13.69
CA GLU A 149 4.46 20.29 14.44
C GLU A 149 4.59 19.88 15.92
N GLN A 150 3.90 18.82 16.33
CA GLN A 150 3.84 18.33 17.71
C GLN A 150 3.47 19.45 18.68
N THR A 151 2.34 20.11 18.41
CA THR A 151 1.78 21.22 19.20
C THR A 151 0.40 20.86 19.76
N ASP A 152 -0.16 21.73 20.61
CA ASP A 152 -1.47 21.53 21.25
C ASP A 152 -1.53 20.23 22.08
N GLU A 153 -2.72 19.71 22.40
CA GLU A 153 -2.89 18.49 23.19
C GLU A 153 -2.06 17.30 22.64
N PHE A 154 -1.97 17.14 21.32
CA PHE A 154 -1.15 16.10 20.70
C PHE A 154 0.34 16.28 21.05
N GLY A 155 0.84 17.51 20.96
CA GLY A 155 2.20 17.90 21.32
C GLY A 155 2.50 17.66 22.79
N GLU A 156 1.58 17.99 23.69
CA GLU A 156 1.75 17.74 25.13
C GLU A 156 1.99 16.26 25.42
N LYS A 157 1.21 15.36 24.79
CA LYS A 157 1.40 13.91 24.91
C LYS A 157 2.72 13.46 24.31
N PHE A 158 3.08 13.98 23.15
CA PHE A 158 4.35 13.68 22.48
C PHE A 158 5.56 14.07 23.35
N TRP A 159 5.58 15.31 23.85
CA TRP A 159 6.70 15.81 24.65
C TRP A 159 6.78 15.18 26.03
N ALA A 160 5.65 14.75 26.60
CA ALA A 160 5.66 13.93 27.81
C ALA A 160 6.36 12.59 27.58
N LEU A 161 6.06 11.90 26.47
CA LEU A 161 6.74 10.66 26.08
C LEU A 161 8.23 10.88 25.75
N ALA A 162 8.55 12.01 25.11
CA ALA A 162 9.93 12.35 24.72
C ALA A 162 10.88 12.48 25.92
N LYS A 163 10.39 12.93 27.09
CA LYS A 163 11.21 13.10 28.32
C LYS A 163 11.92 11.82 28.76
N THR A 164 11.34 10.65 28.49
CA THR A 164 11.89 9.34 28.88
C THR A 164 12.46 8.56 27.69
N SER A 165 12.60 9.20 26.53
CA SER A 165 12.98 8.55 25.27
C SER A 165 14.36 8.98 24.80
N ARG A 166 15.00 8.17 23.96
CA ARG A 166 16.34 8.47 23.44
C ARG A 166 16.24 9.54 22.33
N GLY A 167 17.24 10.42 22.24
CA GLY A 167 17.29 11.48 21.21
C GLY A 167 17.14 10.95 19.78
N VAL A 168 17.73 9.78 19.48
CA VAL A 168 17.59 9.12 18.17
C VAL A 168 16.13 8.71 17.89
N GLN A 169 15.45 8.14 18.89
CA GLN A 169 14.03 7.77 18.77
C GLN A 169 13.15 8.99 18.54
N ILE A 170 13.36 10.06 19.31
CA ILE A 170 12.61 11.31 19.18
C ILE A 170 12.77 11.88 17.77
N LYS A 171 13.99 11.84 17.21
CA LYS A 171 14.26 12.29 15.84
C LYS A 171 13.48 11.48 14.81
N GLU A 172 13.56 10.15 14.88
CA GLU A 172 12.82 9.27 13.96
C GLU A 172 11.29 9.47 14.08
N TRP A 173 10.77 9.64 15.29
CA TRP A 173 9.34 9.89 15.53
C TRP A 173 8.88 11.22 14.92
N LYS A 174 9.65 12.29 15.11
CA LYS A 174 9.36 13.60 14.50
C LYS A 174 9.33 13.52 12.98
N GLU A 175 10.36 12.90 12.37
CA GLU A 175 10.42 12.71 10.92
C GLU A 175 9.25 11.89 10.38
N ALA A 176 8.80 10.86 11.11
CA ALA A 176 7.65 10.05 10.72
C ALA A 176 6.32 10.80 10.85
N LEU A 177 6.13 11.54 11.95
CA LEU A 177 4.96 12.40 12.16
C LEU A 177 4.88 13.47 11.07
N GLU A 178 5.96 14.18 10.83
CA GLU A 178 6.02 15.23 9.81
C GLU A 178 5.75 14.67 8.41
N SER A 179 6.41 13.57 8.04
CA SER A 179 6.26 12.97 6.71
C SER A 179 4.85 12.46 6.45
N ILE A 180 4.25 11.73 7.39
CA ILE A 180 2.94 11.09 7.18
C ILE A 180 1.80 12.11 7.32
N SER A 181 1.89 13.05 8.25
CA SER A 181 0.85 14.08 8.42
C SER A 181 0.83 15.15 7.33
N ASN A 182 1.91 15.28 6.54
CA ASN A 182 1.96 16.13 5.36
C ASN A 182 1.31 15.51 4.11
N MET A 183 0.97 14.22 4.14
CA MET A 183 0.25 13.58 3.05
C MET A 183 -1.20 14.05 3.01
N MET A 184 -1.83 13.95 1.84
CA MET A 184 -3.29 14.09 1.76
C MET A 184 -3.94 12.99 2.61
N GLY A 185 -4.81 13.39 3.52
CA GLY A 185 -5.51 12.51 4.44
C GLY A 185 -6.95 12.96 4.65
N LEU A 186 -7.68 12.18 5.45
CA LEU A 186 -9.08 12.47 5.78
C LEU A 186 -9.16 13.04 7.19
N SER A 187 -9.94 14.10 7.37
CA SER A 187 -10.09 14.77 8.68
C SER A 187 -11.55 14.76 9.11
N LEU A 188 -11.78 14.39 10.38
CA LEU A 188 -13.10 14.55 10.99
C LEU A 188 -13.28 16.01 11.39
N GLY A 189 -14.06 16.76 10.62
CA GLY A 189 -14.41 18.15 10.91
C GLY A 189 -15.48 18.27 12.00
N ASP A 190 -15.52 19.42 12.68
CA ASP A 190 -16.36 19.65 13.87
C ASP A 190 -17.88 19.48 13.65
N LYS A 191 -18.35 19.64 12.40
CA LYS A 191 -19.77 19.54 12.02
C LYS A 191 -20.12 18.28 11.24
N ARG A 192 -19.22 17.30 11.20
CA ARG A 192 -19.38 16.08 10.41
C ARG A 192 -19.71 14.89 11.30
N SER A 193 -20.65 14.05 10.87
CA SER A 193 -20.96 12.81 11.58
C SER A 193 -19.82 11.80 11.43
N GLU A 194 -19.58 10.99 12.47
CA GLU A 194 -18.61 9.90 12.39
C GLU A 194 -19.03 8.85 11.36
N ALA A 195 -20.34 8.65 11.15
CA ALA A 195 -20.87 7.72 10.15
C ALA A 195 -20.49 8.14 8.71
N ASP A 196 -20.71 9.41 8.34
CA ASP A 196 -20.31 9.93 7.02
C ASP A 196 -18.79 9.93 6.84
N PHE A 197 -18.05 10.10 7.94
CA PHE A 197 -16.61 10.02 7.92
C PHE A 197 -16.11 8.58 7.70
N ILE A 198 -16.70 7.60 8.39
CA ILE A 198 -16.41 6.18 8.17
C ILE A 198 -16.72 5.78 6.73
N LYS A 199 -17.86 6.21 6.18
CA LYS A 199 -18.20 5.94 4.78
C LYS A 199 -17.13 6.44 3.82
N GLU A 200 -16.65 7.67 3.98
CA GLU A 200 -15.57 8.21 3.15
C GLU A 200 -14.25 7.44 3.33
N ILE A 201 -13.92 7.02 4.56
CA ILE A 201 -12.73 6.20 4.79
C ILE A 201 -12.82 4.87 4.05
N VAL A 202 -13.98 4.21 4.09
CA VAL A 202 -14.24 2.95 3.37
C VAL A 202 -14.07 3.16 1.86
N GLU A 203 -14.72 4.19 1.31
CA GLU A 203 -14.64 4.52 -0.12
C GLU A 203 -13.19 4.80 -0.56
N GLU A 204 -12.43 5.54 0.25
CA GLU A 204 -11.04 5.86 -0.04
C GLU A 204 -10.14 4.61 0.02
N VAL A 205 -10.34 3.73 1.00
CA VAL A 205 -9.63 2.46 1.11
C VAL A 205 -9.93 1.57 -0.11
N GLN A 206 -11.19 1.42 -0.50
CA GLN A 206 -11.58 0.64 -1.69
C GLN A 206 -10.96 1.21 -2.96
N ARG A 207 -10.96 2.54 -3.11
CA ARG A 207 -10.33 3.21 -4.24
C ARG A 207 -8.83 2.90 -4.31
N VAL A 208 -8.12 3.01 -3.19
CA VAL A 208 -6.68 2.72 -3.12
C VAL A 208 -6.39 1.24 -3.40
N LEU A 209 -7.19 0.32 -2.87
CA LEU A 209 -7.06 -1.12 -3.16
C LEU A 209 -7.23 -1.42 -4.65
N ALA A 210 -8.26 -0.84 -5.28
CA ALA A 210 -8.49 -1.00 -6.72
C ALA A 210 -7.31 -0.46 -7.55
N THR A 211 -6.71 0.67 -7.14
CA THR A 211 -5.50 1.21 -7.77
C THR A 211 -4.33 0.24 -7.65
N ILE A 212 -4.07 -0.32 -6.46
CA ILE A 212 -2.96 -1.26 -6.24
C ILE A 212 -3.15 -2.52 -7.10
N GLU A 213 -4.35 -3.09 -7.14
CA GLU A 213 -4.65 -4.27 -7.97
C GLU A 213 -4.44 -4.01 -9.46
N TYR A 214 -4.83 -2.82 -9.94
CA TYR A 214 -4.61 -2.43 -11.32
C TYR A 214 -3.11 -2.34 -11.66
N GLU A 215 -2.32 -1.70 -10.79
CA GLU A 215 -0.88 -1.58 -10.95
C GLU A 215 -0.16 -2.95 -10.93
N GLU A 216 -0.58 -3.85 -10.03
CA GLU A 216 -0.08 -5.23 -9.97
C GLU A 216 -0.36 -6.00 -11.27
N LYS A 217 -1.59 -5.90 -11.80
CA LYS A 217 -1.98 -6.54 -13.07
C LYS A 217 -1.19 -5.99 -14.26
N GLU A 218 -1.07 -4.67 -14.38
CA GLU A 218 -0.29 -4.00 -15.42
C GLU A 218 1.19 -4.40 -15.38
N ASN A 219 1.78 -4.44 -14.18
CA ASN A 219 3.17 -4.85 -14.00
C ASN A 219 3.37 -6.32 -14.41
N HIS A 220 2.45 -7.21 -14.04
CA HIS A 220 2.49 -8.61 -14.44
C HIS A 220 2.44 -8.77 -15.97
N LEU A 221 1.54 -8.05 -16.65
CA LEU A 221 1.42 -8.03 -18.11
C LEU A 221 2.73 -7.54 -18.78
N ARG A 222 3.33 -6.47 -18.26
CA ARG A 222 4.60 -5.93 -18.77
C ARG A 222 5.74 -6.92 -18.64
N ILE A 223 5.85 -7.59 -17.48
CA ILE A 223 6.86 -8.62 -17.24
C ILE A 223 6.67 -9.80 -18.21
N ASN A 224 5.45 -10.29 -18.36
CA ASN A 224 5.13 -11.40 -19.27
C ASN A 224 5.45 -11.05 -20.73
N LEU A 225 5.08 -9.84 -21.18
CA LEU A 225 5.40 -9.37 -22.53
C LEU A 225 6.91 -9.29 -22.76
N PHE A 226 7.67 -8.79 -21.78
CA PHE A 226 9.12 -8.71 -21.85
C PHE A 226 9.77 -10.10 -21.93
N GLN A 227 9.32 -11.04 -21.10
CA GLN A 227 9.78 -12.43 -21.13
C GLN A 227 9.47 -13.09 -22.47
N ASN A 228 8.27 -12.89 -23.02
CA ASN A 228 7.86 -13.41 -24.32
C ASN A 228 8.70 -12.86 -25.47
N LYS A 229 9.00 -11.55 -25.46
CA LYS A 229 9.91 -10.93 -26.44
C LYS A 229 11.32 -11.54 -26.36
N LYS A 230 11.85 -11.75 -25.15
CA LYS A 230 13.14 -12.44 -24.95
C LYS A 230 13.11 -13.87 -25.51
N ARG A 231 12.09 -14.66 -25.19
CA ARG A 231 11.93 -16.04 -25.69
C ARG A 231 11.89 -16.10 -27.21
N LYS A 232 11.10 -15.24 -27.87
CA LYS A 232 11.03 -15.16 -29.34
C LYS A 232 12.38 -14.79 -29.96
N LYS A 233 13.09 -13.82 -29.39
CA LYS A 233 14.42 -13.41 -29.86
C LYS A 233 15.43 -14.56 -29.77
N THR A 234 15.45 -15.28 -28.65
CA THR A 234 16.33 -16.45 -28.45
C THR A 234 15.99 -17.58 -29.42
N TYR A 235 14.70 -17.88 -29.63
CA TYR A 235 14.28 -18.88 -30.61
C TYR A 235 14.80 -18.55 -32.01
N PHE A 236 14.58 -17.31 -32.48
CA PHE A 236 15.04 -16.87 -33.80
C PHE A 236 16.56 -16.95 -33.96
N GLN A 237 17.32 -16.53 -32.93
CA GLN A 237 18.78 -16.63 -32.95
C GLN A 237 19.26 -18.09 -33.03
N ASN A 238 18.62 -19.00 -32.29
CA ASN A 238 18.97 -20.42 -32.31
C ASN A 238 18.64 -21.07 -33.66
N THR A 239 17.50 -20.75 -34.25
CA THR A 239 17.11 -21.24 -35.59
C THR A 239 18.09 -20.76 -36.65
N ARG A 240 18.48 -19.48 -36.62
CA ARG A 240 19.48 -18.92 -37.55
C ARG A 240 20.85 -19.59 -37.39
N ARG A 241 21.29 -19.83 -36.15
CA ARG A 241 22.54 -20.58 -35.87
C ARG A 241 22.51 -22.01 -36.40
N LYS A 242 21.37 -22.72 -36.24
CA LYS A 242 21.21 -24.08 -36.81
C LYS A 242 21.26 -24.07 -38.33
N ALA A 243 20.55 -23.15 -38.99
CA ALA A 243 20.57 -23.02 -40.44
C ALA A 243 22.00 -22.74 -40.98
N LEU A 244 22.75 -21.86 -40.31
CA LEU A 244 24.14 -21.57 -40.65
C LEU A 244 25.07 -22.78 -40.47
N LYS A 245 24.88 -23.60 -39.43
CA LYS A 245 25.66 -24.83 -39.26
C LYS A 245 25.37 -25.85 -40.37
N ILE A 246 24.09 -26.04 -40.72
CA ILE A 246 23.68 -26.97 -41.78
C ILE A 246 24.26 -26.54 -43.13
N SER A 247 24.23 -25.24 -43.45
CA SER A 247 24.80 -24.75 -44.71
C SER A 247 26.33 -24.92 -44.76
N HIS A 248 27.02 -24.74 -43.63
CA HIS A 248 28.46 -24.99 -43.54
C HIS A 248 28.81 -26.47 -43.76
N ILE A 249 28.08 -27.38 -43.11
CA ILE A 249 28.27 -28.84 -43.27
C ILE A 249 28.09 -29.24 -44.73
N LYS A 250 27.00 -28.80 -45.38
CA LYS A 250 26.73 -29.11 -46.80
C LYS A 250 27.84 -28.64 -47.75
N LYS A 251 28.45 -27.47 -47.48
CA LYS A 251 29.59 -26.97 -48.27
C LYS A 251 30.85 -27.83 -48.07
N THR A 252 31.13 -28.27 -46.85
CA THR A 252 32.31 -29.09 -46.55
C THR A 252 32.20 -30.54 -47.04
N SER A 253 30.99 -31.11 -47.09
CA SER A 253 30.76 -32.47 -47.60
C SER A 253 30.73 -32.54 -49.13
N GLY A 254 30.29 -31.49 -49.83
CA GLY A 254 30.34 -31.43 -51.30
C GLY A 254 31.75 -31.19 -51.88
N ALA A 255 32.70 -30.71 -51.07
CA ALA A 255 34.10 -30.57 -51.48
C ALA A 255 34.87 -31.91 -51.46
N LYS A 256 34.42 -32.90 -50.67
CA LYS A 256 35.07 -34.22 -50.60
C LYS A 256 34.67 -35.18 -51.73
N SER A 257 33.51 -34.97 -52.37
CA SER A 257 33.02 -35.84 -53.46
C SER A 257 33.48 -35.41 -54.86
N ARG A 258 34.33 -34.37 -54.98
CA ARG A 258 34.89 -33.89 -56.27
C ARG A 258 36.39 -34.14 -56.43
N SER A 259 37.01 -34.89 -55.52
CA SER A 259 38.45 -35.18 -55.54
C SER A 259 38.77 -36.66 -55.77
N SER A 260 37.80 -37.48 -56.21
CA SER A 260 37.98 -38.92 -56.48
C SER A 260 37.82 -39.30 -57.96
N ASP A 261 37.71 -38.33 -58.86
CA ASP A 261 37.67 -38.55 -60.32
C ASP A 261 38.86 -37.84 -60.99
N ILE A 262 40.09 -38.24 -60.67
CA ILE A 262 41.30 -38.08 -61.52
C ILE A 262 42.18 -39.30 -61.28
#